data_AF-A0A9X9F333-F1
#
_entry.id   AF-A0A9X9F333-F1
#
_cell.length_a   1.000
_cell.length_b   1.000
_cell.length_c   1.000
_cell.angle_alpha   90.00
_cell.angle_beta   90.00
_cell.angle_gamma   90.00
#
_symmetry.space_group_name_H-M   'P 1'
#
loop_
_entity.id
_entity.type
_entity.pdbx_description
1 polymer ?
#
loop_
_entity_poly.entity_id
_entity_poly.type
_entity_poly.pdbx_seq_one_letter_code
_entity_poly.pdbx_strand_id
1 'polypeptide(L)'
;PIVLMLVLGTALTNAFNSDSHSIKDIQVLYKDEASSTFSQSFEAFTKEVDKSGIHFKKASGSIDGKEEVKKNKYAAYVELNKDGAKFYGSDKSSIEGSIVEGML
;
A
#
# COMPACT_ATOMS: atom_id res chain seq x y z
N PRO A 1 -19.41 -22.48 13.38
CA PRO A 1 -19.69 -21.77 12.11
C PRO A 1 -18.45 -21.73 11.21
N ILE A 2 -18.11 -22.86 10.57
CA ILE A 2 -16.96 -22.97 9.65
C ILE A 2 -17.36 -22.57 8.21
N VAL A 3 -18.65 -22.71 7.88
CA VAL A 3 -19.20 -22.43 6.55
C VAL A 3 -19.00 -20.96 6.15
N LEU A 4 -19.18 -19.99 7.07
CA LEU A 4 -18.97 -18.57 6.78
C LEU A 4 -17.50 -18.23 6.50
N MET A 5 -16.55 -18.89 7.19
CA MET A 5 -15.11 -18.69 6.98
C MET A 5 -14.64 -19.29 5.64
N LEU A 6 -15.24 -20.41 5.22
CA LEU A 6 -15.03 -21.01 3.90
C LEU A 6 -15.65 -20.18 2.77
N VAL A 7 -16.82 -19.59 2.99
CA VAL A 7 -17.46 -18.71 1.98
C VAL A 7 -16.62 -17.45 1.77
N LEU A 8 -16.11 -16.83 2.84
CA LEU A 8 -15.19 -15.70 2.72
C LEU A 8 -13.87 -16.10 2.05
N GLY A 9 -13.28 -17.23 2.46
CA GLY A 9 -12.03 -17.73 1.88
C GLY A 9 -12.15 -18.02 0.38
N THR A 10 -13.24 -18.65 -0.05
CA THR A 10 -13.46 -19.01 -1.47
C THR A 10 -13.91 -17.83 -2.32
N ALA A 11 -14.75 -16.93 -1.79
CA ALA A 11 -15.12 -15.70 -2.50
C ALA A 11 -13.92 -14.75 -2.67
N LEU A 12 -13.08 -14.63 -1.64
CA LEU A 12 -11.84 -13.85 -1.69
C LEU A 12 -10.83 -14.48 -2.66
N THR A 13 -10.68 -15.81 -2.62
CA THR A 13 -9.84 -16.55 -3.59
C THR A 13 -10.31 -16.31 -5.02
N ASN A 14 -11.61 -16.31 -5.27
CA ASN A 14 -12.15 -16.05 -6.62
C ASN A 14 -11.99 -14.59 -7.04
N ALA A 15 -12.11 -13.62 -6.12
CA ALA A 15 -11.83 -12.21 -6.41
C ALA A 15 -10.37 -11.97 -6.80
N PHE A 16 -9.42 -12.71 -6.20
CA PHE A 16 -7.99 -12.63 -6.55
C PHE A 16 -7.60 -13.48 -7.79
N ASN A 17 -8.38 -14.50 -8.16
CA ASN A 17 -8.09 -15.36 -9.31
C ASN A 17 -8.85 -15.00 -10.60
N SER A 18 -9.82 -14.07 -10.54
CA SER A 18 -10.66 -13.73 -11.72
C SER A 18 -9.92 -12.94 -12.79
N ASP A 19 -8.74 -12.42 -12.50
CA ASP A 19 -7.77 -11.96 -13.49
C ASP A 19 -6.40 -12.48 -13.07
N SER A 20 -5.77 -13.31 -13.90
CA SER A 20 -4.35 -13.70 -13.79
C SER A 20 -3.36 -12.52 -13.93
N HIS A 21 -3.85 -11.29 -13.73
CA HIS A 21 -3.02 -10.14 -13.46
C HIS A 21 -2.42 -10.34 -12.08
N SER A 22 -1.19 -10.87 -12.07
CA SER A 22 -0.18 -10.54 -11.05
C SER A 22 -0.49 -9.16 -10.47
N ILE A 23 -0.42 -9.00 -9.14
CA ILE A 23 -0.37 -7.68 -8.51
C ILE A 23 0.51 -6.82 -9.42
N LYS A 24 -0.10 -5.87 -10.14
CA LYS A 24 0.64 -5.00 -11.05
C LYS A 24 1.64 -4.26 -10.18
N ASP A 25 2.89 -4.12 -10.60
CA ASP A 25 3.91 -3.34 -9.86
C ASP A 25 3.30 -2.09 -9.20
N ILE A 26 2.95 -2.17 -7.91
CA ILE A 26 2.26 -1.11 -7.20
C ILE A 26 3.34 -0.18 -6.67
N GLN A 27 3.41 1.03 -7.21
CA GLN A 27 4.34 2.04 -6.73
C GLN A 27 3.67 2.86 -5.63
N VAL A 28 4.25 2.83 -4.42
CA VAL A 28 3.80 3.61 -3.27
C VAL A 28 4.89 4.58 -2.87
N LEU A 29 4.55 5.85 -2.72
CA LEU A 29 5.48 6.85 -2.19
C LEU A 29 5.31 6.93 -0.67
N TYR A 30 6.38 7.12 0.10
CA TYR A 30 6.24 7.39 1.54
C TYR A 30 7.18 8.47 2.05
N LYS A 31 6.72 9.25 3.02
CA LYS A 31 7.51 10.20 3.79
C LYS A 31 7.61 9.72 5.21
N ASP A 32 8.80 9.83 5.80
CA ASP A 32 9.09 9.29 7.12
C ASP A 32 9.67 10.38 8.03
N GLU A 33 8.85 10.81 8.97
CA GLU A 33 9.15 11.77 10.05
C GLU A 33 8.78 11.14 11.42
N ALA A 34 8.73 9.80 11.47
CA ALA A 34 8.35 9.03 12.64
C ALA A 34 9.49 8.87 13.65
N SER A 35 9.19 8.20 14.77
CA SER A 35 10.23 7.77 15.72
C SER A 35 11.10 6.67 15.10
N SER A 36 12.36 6.55 15.52
CA SER A 36 13.32 5.59 14.97
C SER A 36 12.80 4.15 14.98
N THR A 37 12.09 3.74 16.05
CA THR A 37 11.52 2.40 16.17
C THR A 37 10.40 2.17 15.15
N PHE A 38 9.52 3.16 14.95
CA PHE A 38 8.46 3.04 13.96
C PHE A 38 9.02 3.05 12.54
N SER A 39 9.95 3.96 12.22
CA SER A 39 10.63 4.00 10.92
C SER A 39 11.31 2.67 10.60
N GLN A 40 12.02 2.06 11.56
CA GLN A 40 12.69 0.77 11.37
C GLN A 40 11.69 -0.38 11.15
N SER A 41 10.58 -0.39 11.88
CA SER A 41 9.53 -1.40 11.74
C SER A 41 8.84 -1.27 10.37
N PHE A 42 8.59 -0.04 9.95
CA PHE A 42 8.03 0.26 8.63
C PHE A 42 9.01 -0.13 7.52
N GLU A 43 10.30 0.17 7.64
CA GLU A 43 11.31 -0.27 6.67
C GLU A 43 11.37 -1.80 6.55
N ALA A 44 11.27 -2.53 7.67
CA ALA A 44 11.20 -4.00 7.63
C ALA A 44 9.93 -4.48 6.90
N PHE A 45 8.78 -3.87 7.16
CA PHE A 45 7.54 -4.11 6.45
C PHE A 45 7.69 -3.86 4.94
N THR A 46 8.25 -2.71 4.53
CA THR A 46 8.43 -2.38 3.10
C THR A 46 9.26 -3.42 2.35
N LYS A 47 10.29 -3.99 3.00
CA LYS A 47 11.12 -5.05 2.40
C LYS A 47 10.39 -6.38 2.23
N GLU A 48 9.44 -6.69 3.12
CA GLU A 48 8.67 -7.93 3.03
C GLU A 48 7.66 -7.84 1.89
N VAL A 49 6.96 -6.70 1.77
CA VAL A 49 5.92 -6.50 0.77
C VAL A 49 6.46 -6.23 -0.64
N ASP A 50 7.72 -5.79 -0.76
CA ASP A 50 8.43 -5.65 -2.03
C ASP A 50 8.46 -6.97 -2.81
N LYS A 51 8.56 -8.11 -2.10
CA LYS A 51 8.53 -9.45 -2.69
C LYS A 51 7.19 -9.81 -3.33
N SER A 52 6.12 -9.07 -2.99
CA SER A 52 4.76 -9.26 -3.48
C SER A 52 4.39 -8.27 -4.60
N GLY A 53 5.35 -7.51 -5.13
CA GLY A 53 5.14 -6.53 -6.21
C GLY A 53 4.63 -5.17 -5.74
N ILE A 54 4.82 -4.84 -4.45
CA ILE A 54 4.42 -3.55 -3.86
C ILE A 54 5.67 -2.81 -3.41
N HIS A 55 6.00 -1.77 -4.15
CA HIS A 55 7.28 -1.08 -4.06
C HIS A 55 7.10 0.25 -3.34
N PHE A 56 7.60 0.32 -2.10
CA PHE A 56 7.62 1.55 -1.32
C PHE A 56 8.88 2.36 -1.61
N LYS A 57 8.69 3.60 -2.06
CA LYS A 57 9.76 4.54 -2.38
C LYS A 57 9.74 5.72 -1.42
N LYS A 58 10.86 5.99 -0.76
CA LYS A 58 10.98 7.15 0.12
C LYS A 58 10.96 8.45 -0.70
N ALA A 59 10.08 9.37 -0.32
CA ALA A 59 9.98 10.70 -0.93
C ALA A 59 11.24 11.51 -0.59
N SER A 60 11.86 12.11 -1.61
CA SER A 60 12.84 13.17 -1.39
C SER A 60 12.12 14.42 -0.87
N GLY A 61 12.79 15.24 -0.05
CA GLY A 61 12.18 16.40 0.61
C GLY A 61 11.57 17.47 -0.31
N SER A 62 11.83 17.41 -1.62
CA SER A 62 11.27 18.31 -2.65
C SER A 62 10.00 17.78 -3.33
N ILE A 63 9.57 16.53 -3.07
CA ILE A 63 8.41 15.93 -3.71
C ILE A 63 7.15 16.19 -2.89
N ASP A 64 6.12 16.74 -3.53
CA ASP A 64 4.76 16.73 -2.99
C ASP A 64 4.09 15.40 -3.33
N GLY A 65 4.08 14.49 -2.35
CA GLY A 65 3.53 13.14 -2.53
C GLY A 65 2.03 13.10 -2.84
N LYS A 66 1.26 14.09 -2.35
CA LYS A 66 -0.19 14.16 -2.60
C LYS A 66 -0.46 14.51 -4.06
N GLU A 67 0.31 15.43 -4.62
CA GLU A 67 0.22 15.80 -6.03
C GLU A 67 0.67 14.66 -6.97
N GLU A 68 1.70 13.90 -6.60
CA GLU A 68 2.17 12.78 -7.42
C GLU A 68 1.15 11.62 -7.47
N VAL A 69 0.40 11.39 -6.39
CA VAL A 69 -0.73 10.45 -6.35
C VAL A 69 -1.90 10.94 -7.20
N LYS A 70 -2.27 12.23 -7.12
CA LYS A 70 -3.32 12.82 -7.98
C LYS A 70 -2.98 12.73 -9.47
N LYS A 71 -1.69 12.79 -9.82
CA LYS A 71 -1.18 12.62 -11.18
C LYS A 71 -1.12 11.16 -11.62
N ASN A 72 -1.54 10.22 -10.77
CA ASN A 72 -1.53 8.78 -11.00
C ASN A 72 -0.15 8.18 -11.29
N LYS A 73 0.91 8.79 -10.75
CA LYS A 73 2.27 8.24 -10.84
C LYS A 73 2.55 7.18 -9.78
N TYR A 74 1.84 7.25 -8.67
CA TYR A 74 1.87 6.31 -7.56
C TYR A 74 0.44 5.94 -7.20
N ALA A 75 0.21 4.69 -6.81
CA ALA A 75 -1.09 4.21 -6.36
C ALA A 75 -1.51 4.86 -5.03
N ALA A 76 -0.52 5.15 -4.18
CA ALA A 76 -0.73 5.78 -2.89
C ALA A 76 0.50 6.55 -2.40
N TYR A 77 0.26 7.40 -1.41
CA TYR A 77 1.27 8.11 -0.64
C TYR A 77 1.01 7.93 0.85
N VAL A 78 2.06 7.62 1.61
CA VAL A 78 1.98 7.39 3.06
C VAL A 78 2.85 8.41 3.80
N GLU A 79 2.28 9.09 4.78
CA GLU A 79 3.02 9.96 5.71
C GLU A 79 3.15 9.27 7.06
N LEU A 80 4.38 8.88 7.43
CA LEU A 80 4.70 8.39 8.77
C LEU A 80 5.14 9.57 9.62
N ASN A 81 4.52 9.71 10.78
CA ASN A 81 4.88 10.72 11.77
C ASN A 81 4.80 10.10 13.18
N LYS A 82 4.98 10.93 14.20
CA LYS A 82 5.00 10.51 15.61
C LYS A 82 3.66 9.93 16.09
N ASP A 83 2.56 10.32 15.45
CA ASP A 83 1.20 9.95 15.82
C ASP A 83 0.69 8.71 15.04
N GLY A 84 1.43 8.26 14.03
CA GLY A 84 1.09 7.08 13.22
C GLY A 84 1.31 7.29 11.72
N ALA A 85 0.59 6.53 10.91
CA ALA A 85 0.60 6.62 9.46
C ALA A 85 -0.67 7.32 8.93
N LYS A 86 -0.52 8.16 7.91
CA LYS A 86 -1.63 8.71 7.13
C LYS A 86 -1.54 8.21 5.69
N PHE A 87 -2.66 7.74 5.17
CA PHE A 87 -2.78 7.18 3.84
C PHE A 87 -3.47 8.18 2.88
N TYR A 88 -2.96 8.27 1.66
CA TYR A 88 -3.52 9.05 0.57
C TYR A 88 -3.52 8.19 -0.70
N GLY A 89 -4.69 7.69 -1.10
CA GLY A 89 -4.87 6.90 -2.33
C GLY A 89 -5.11 7.76 -3.58
N SER A 90 -4.89 7.17 -4.76
CA SER A 90 -5.28 7.78 -6.04
C SER A 90 -6.72 7.40 -6.41
N ASP A 91 -7.54 8.38 -6.76
CA ASP A 91 -8.89 8.13 -7.31
C ASP A 91 -8.85 7.34 -8.63
N LYS A 92 -7.75 7.43 -9.37
CA LYS A 92 -7.55 6.79 -10.68
C LYS A 92 -6.96 5.38 -10.60
N SER A 93 -6.34 5.03 -9.48
CA SER A 93 -5.80 3.70 -9.17
C SER A 93 -6.45 3.18 -7.89
N SER A 94 -7.78 3.15 -7.90
CA SER A 94 -8.59 2.86 -6.72
C SER A 94 -8.41 1.43 -6.22
N ILE A 95 -8.22 0.45 -7.12
CA ILE A 95 -7.98 -0.95 -6.73
C ILE A 95 -6.59 -1.09 -6.08
N GLU A 96 -5.54 -0.57 -6.71
CA GLU A 96 -4.19 -0.60 -6.17
C GLU A 96 -4.10 0.18 -4.84
N GLY A 97 -4.80 1.32 -4.75
CA GLY A 97 -4.93 2.10 -3.53
C GLY A 97 -5.59 1.30 -2.40
N SER A 98 -6.71 0.63 -2.66
CA SER A 98 -7.39 -0.20 -1.65
C SER A 98 -6.57 -1.41 -1.19
N ILE A 99 -5.75 -2.00 -2.07
CA ILE A 99 -4.81 -3.06 -1.69
C ILE A 99 -3.79 -2.52 -0.69
N VAL A 100 -3.21 -1.36 -0.97
CA VAL A 100 -2.23 -0.73 -0.08
C VAL A 100 -2.86 -0.32 1.25
N GLU A 101 -4.08 0.25 1.22
CA GLU A 101 -4.80 0.62 2.44
C GLU A 101 -5.11 -0.58 3.34
N GLY A 102 -5.50 -1.72 2.77
CA GLY A 102 -5.79 -2.93 3.54
C GLY A 102 -4.56 -3.61 4.18
N MET A 103 -3.35 -3.21 3.79
CA MET A 103 -2.09 -3.74 4.34
C MET A 103 -1.48 -2.89 5.45
N LEU A 104 -1.84 -1.60 5.50
CA LEU A 104 -1.31 -0.61 6.45
C LEU A 104 -2.09 -0.64 7.77
#